data_AF-A0A7W0VJA0-F1
#
_entry.id   AF-A0A7W0VJA0-F1
#
_cell.length_a   1.000
_cell.length_b   1.000
_cell.length_c   1.000
_cell.angle_alpha   90.00
_cell.angle_beta   90.00
_cell.angle_gamma   90.00
#
_symmetry.space_group_name_H-M   'P 1'
#
loop_
_entity.id
_entity.type
_entity.pdbx_description
1 polymer ?
#
loop_
_entity_poly.entity_id
_entity_poly.type
_entity_poly.pdbx_seq_one_letter_code
_entity_poly.pdbx_strand_id
1 'polypeptide(L)'
;TWGVVSGNFEAAYSQYVGKNLLVRFFGRGYQQSAATFFKDAFFYETESTAGEFFTGDRELSPVRNVTVGAKITLISVGTDKPVWGLFDKLQFNLRGDLLFMDVIAADDTASNSAGIDTQFIYGNSLIDAVTLQLGLLGNY
;
A
#
# COMPACT_ATOMS: atom_id res chain seq x y z
N THR A 1 -10.35 23.47 9.91
CA THR A 1 -10.25 22.99 11.32
C THR A 1 -8.97 22.19 11.45
N TRP A 2 -8.46 21.97 12.68
CA TRP A 2 -7.19 21.24 12.89
C TRP A 2 -7.36 19.71 12.98
N GLY A 3 -8.60 19.24 13.20
CA GLY A 3 -8.88 17.83 13.42
C GLY A 3 -8.86 17.05 12.11
N VAL A 4 -8.04 16.01 12.06
CA VAL A 4 -8.03 15.00 11.00
C VAL A 4 -8.74 13.76 11.52
N VAL A 5 -9.75 13.29 10.79
CA VAL A 5 -10.41 12.01 11.04
C VAL A 5 -9.99 11.05 9.94
N SER A 6 -9.58 9.85 10.32
CA SER A 6 -9.27 8.79 9.37
C SER A 6 -9.95 7.48 9.75
N GLY A 7 -10.12 6.62 8.76
CA GLY A 7 -10.65 5.27 8.92
C GLY A 7 -9.97 4.31 7.97
N ASN A 8 -9.73 3.09 8.44
CA ASN A 8 -9.21 2.00 7.64
C ASN A 8 -10.08 0.75 7.82
N PHE A 9 -10.23 -0.02 6.76
CA PHE A 9 -10.78 -1.36 6.82
C PHE A 9 -9.89 -2.32 6.04
N GLU A 10 -9.74 -3.52 6.57
CA GLU A 10 -8.93 -4.57 5.96
C GLU A 10 -9.67 -5.91 6.06
N ALA A 11 -9.68 -6.64 4.95
CA ALA A 11 -10.25 -7.97 4.87
C ALA A 11 -9.31 -8.88 4.08
N ALA A 12 -9.16 -10.12 4.54
CA ALA A 12 -8.40 -11.12 3.82
C ALA A 12 -9.00 -12.50 3.99
N TYR A 13 -8.97 -13.27 2.92
CA TYR A 13 -9.39 -14.66 2.89
C TYR A 13 -8.25 -15.51 2.37
N SER A 14 -7.95 -16.61 3.06
CA SER A 14 -6.87 -17.52 2.70
C SER A 14 -7.40 -18.94 2.71
N GLN A 15 -7.14 -19.69 1.65
CA GLN A 15 -7.65 -21.04 1.46
C GLN A 15 -6.55 -21.94 0.87
N TYR A 16 -6.41 -23.12 1.46
CA TYR A 16 -5.59 -24.17 0.86
C TYR A 16 -6.35 -24.81 -0.31
N VAL A 17 -5.66 -24.90 -1.45
CA VAL A 17 -6.09 -25.65 -2.63
C VAL A 17 -5.24 -26.91 -2.68
N GLY A 18 -5.80 -28.02 -2.20
CA GLY A 18 -5.03 -29.26 -2.03
C GLY A 18 -4.08 -29.20 -0.83
N LYS A 19 -2.89 -29.80 -0.96
CA LYS A 19 -1.95 -29.99 0.16
C LYS A 19 -0.82 -28.97 0.24
N ASN A 20 -0.54 -28.32 -0.88
CA ASN A 20 0.71 -27.58 -1.10
C ASN A 20 0.51 -26.19 -1.72
N LEU A 21 -0.71 -25.82 -2.06
CA LEU A 21 -1.01 -24.50 -2.63
C LEU A 21 -1.88 -23.71 -1.67
N LEU A 22 -1.41 -22.53 -1.27
CA LEU A 22 -2.17 -21.56 -0.50
C LEU A 22 -2.48 -20.36 -1.41
N VAL A 23 -3.76 -20.05 -1.55
CA VAL A 23 -4.23 -18.87 -2.25
C VAL A 23 -4.82 -17.91 -1.23
N ARG A 24 -4.46 -16.63 -1.33
CA ARG A 24 -4.99 -15.57 -0.49
C ARG A 24 -5.47 -14.40 -1.34
N PHE A 25 -6.64 -13.89 -1.01
CA PHE A 25 -7.15 -12.63 -1.52
C PHE A 25 -7.21 -11.64 -0.35
N PHE A 26 -6.87 -10.38 -0.60
CA PHE A 26 -6.96 -9.33 0.41
C PHE A 26 -7.40 -8.01 -0.20
N GLY A 27 -8.02 -7.20 0.63
CA GLY A 27 -8.46 -5.85 0.31
C GLY A 27 -8.26 -4.93 1.51
N ARG A 28 -7.83 -3.71 1.25
CA ARG A 28 -7.69 -2.62 2.21
C ARG A 28 -8.32 -1.37 1.62
N GLY A 29 -9.10 -0.66 2.42
CA GLY A 29 -9.51 0.69 2.09
C GLY A 29 -9.11 1.65 3.19
N TYR A 30 -8.72 2.86 2.81
CA TYR A 30 -8.39 3.91 3.75
C TYR A 30 -8.94 5.26 3.28
N GLN A 31 -9.38 6.05 4.25
CA GLN A 31 -9.92 7.38 4.06
C GLN A 31 -9.44 8.32 5.16
N GLN A 32 -9.12 9.55 4.79
CA GLN A 32 -8.70 10.62 5.68
C GLN A 32 -9.39 11.94 5.28
N SER A 33 -9.87 12.70 6.26
CA SER A 33 -10.41 14.04 6.06
C SER A 33 -9.32 15.09 5.84
N ALA A 34 -9.70 16.25 5.31
CA ALA A 34 -8.80 17.38 5.17
C ALA A 34 -8.54 18.10 6.50
N ALA A 35 -7.44 18.83 6.60
CA ALA A 35 -7.18 19.79 7.68
C ALA A 35 -6.47 21.02 7.15
N THR A 36 -6.75 22.18 7.75
CA THR A 36 -6.15 23.47 7.37
C THR A 36 -5.40 24.03 8.57
N PHE A 37 -4.10 24.23 8.41
CA PHE A 37 -3.21 24.73 9.46
C PHE A 37 -2.99 26.23 9.27
N PHE A 38 -3.97 27.04 9.68
CA PHE A 38 -3.77 28.48 9.78
C PHE A 38 -3.13 28.81 11.13
N LYS A 39 -1.94 29.42 11.12
CA LYS A 39 -1.48 30.23 12.26
C LYS A 39 -2.17 31.58 12.15
N ASP A 40 -2.83 31.99 13.23
CA ASP A 40 -3.70 33.18 13.31
C ASP A 40 -3.03 34.43 12.74
N ALA A 41 -3.77 35.15 11.89
CA ALA A 41 -3.24 36.18 11.00
C ALA A 41 -2.77 37.46 11.70
N PHE A 42 -2.98 37.58 13.01
CA PHE A 42 -2.75 38.82 13.76
C PHE A 42 -1.32 39.04 14.25
N PHE A 43 -0.41 38.07 14.07
CA PHE A 43 1.00 38.19 14.47
C PHE A 43 1.99 38.34 13.29
N TYR A 44 1.50 38.41 12.04
CA TYR A 44 2.37 38.51 10.86
C TYR A 44 2.91 39.91 10.60
N GLU A 45 2.18 40.94 11.02
CA GLU A 45 2.61 42.33 10.85
C GLU A 45 3.68 42.76 11.88
N THR A 46 3.80 42.04 12.99
CA THR A 46 4.59 42.48 14.15
C THR A 46 5.90 41.72 14.39
N GLU A 47 6.06 40.48 13.91
CA GLU A 47 7.16 39.62 14.41
C GLU A 47 8.08 38.94 13.37
N SER A 48 7.97 39.14 12.05
CA SER A 48 8.89 38.44 11.14
C SER A 48 9.02 38.99 9.71
N THR A 49 10.12 38.66 9.01
CA THR A 49 10.31 38.74 7.53
C THR A 49 9.42 37.75 6.76
N ALA A 50 8.24 37.43 7.31
CA ALA A 50 7.36 36.38 6.85
C ALA A 50 6.61 36.80 5.57
N GLY A 51 7.13 36.32 4.43
CA GLY A 51 6.66 36.61 3.08
C GLY A 51 7.71 36.31 2.03
N GLU A 52 9.00 36.27 2.43
CA GLU A 52 10.12 35.94 1.52
C GLU A 52 10.22 34.46 1.15
N PHE A 53 9.58 33.57 1.92
CA PHE A 53 9.62 32.13 1.63
C PHE A 53 8.22 31.54 1.67
N PHE A 54 7.80 31.03 0.50
CA PHE A 54 6.59 30.23 0.33
C PHE A 54 6.79 28.90 1.07
N THR A 55 6.38 28.86 2.34
CA THR A 55 6.33 27.62 3.14
C THR A 55 5.11 26.83 2.69
N GLY A 56 5.30 26.11 1.58
CA GLY A 56 4.27 25.48 0.77
C GLY A 56 3.80 24.14 1.30
N ASP A 57 2.98 24.16 2.35
CA ASP A 57 1.78 23.31 2.45
C ASP A 57 1.10 23.62 3.79
N ARG A 58 0.05 24.45 3.73
CA ARG A 58 -0.75 24.89 4.88
C ARG A 58 -2.06 24.10 5.02
N GLU A 59 -2.24 23.10 4.17
CA GLU A 59 -3.46 22.34 4.02
C GLU A 59 -3.09 20.87 3.79
N LEU A 60 -3.70 19.98 4.56
CA LEU A 60 -3.68 18.55 4.34
C LEU A 60 -4.93 18.21 3.53
N SER A 61 -4.74 17.82 2.27
CA SER A 61 -5.83 17.39 1.41
C SER A 61 -6.46 16.08 1.90
N PRO A 62 -7.76 15.86 1.65
CA PRO A 62 -8.39 14.60 1.97
C PRO A 62 -7.87 13.50 1.03
N VAL A 63 -7.73 12.28 1.56
CA VAL A 63 -7.17 11.15 0.82
C VAL A 63 -8.11 9.97 0.93
N ARG A 64 -8.35 9.28 -0.18
CA ARG A 64 -9.05 7.99 -0.21
C ARG A 64 -8.32 7.04 -1.14
N ASN A 65 -8.03 5.85 -0.67
CA ASN A 65 -7.44 4.81 -1.50
C ASN A 65 -8.05 3.44 -1.21
N VAL A 66 -8.00 2.60 -2.24
CA VAL A 66 -8.37 1.19 -2.15
C VAL A 66 -7.23 0.38 -2.72
N THR A 67 -6.88 -0.69 -2.02
CA THR A 67 -5.85 -1.64 -2.44
C THR A 67 -6.44 -3.04 -2.42
N VAL A 68 -6.34 -3.74 -3.52
CA VAL A 68 -6.71 -5.16 -3.62
C VAL A 68 -5.54 -5.97 -4.11
N GLY A 69 -5.50 -7.24 -3.72
CA GLY A 69 -4.43 -8.10 -4.16
C GLY A 69 -4.69 -9.58 -3.95
N ALA A 70 -3.87 -10.35 -4.65
CA ALA A 70 -3.85 -11.80 -4.57
C ALA A 70 -2.43 -12.26 -4.26
N LYS A 71 -2.34 -13.30 -3.44
CA LYS A 71 -1.10 -13.98 -3.09
C LYS A 71 -1.24 -15.46 -3.37
N ILE A 72 -0.29 -16.00 -4.13
CA ILE A 72 -0.16 -17.43 -4.37
C ILE A 72 1.10 -17.90 -3.65
N THR A 73 1.00 -18.97 -2.87
CA THR A 73 2.14 -19.61 -2.21
C THR A 73 2.13 -21.10 -2.49
N LEU A 74 3.14 -21.57 -3.22
CA LEU A 74 3.40 -22.99 -3.46
C LEU A 74 4.43 -23.48 -2.43
N ILE A 75 4.07 -24.49 -1.65
CA ILE A 75 4.87 -25.12 -0.61
C ILE A 75 5.21 -26.54 -1.07
N SER A 76 6.35 -26.73 -1.71
CA SER A 76 6.82 -28.07 -2.04
C SER A 76 7.34 -28.75 -0.79
N VAL A 77 6.65 -29.79 -0.31
CA VAL A 77 7.17 -30.69 0.73
C VAL A 77 8.23 -31.58 0.07
N GLY A 78 9.47 -31.47 0.54
CA GLY A 78 10.57 -32.28 0.02
C GLY A 78 10.27 -33.77 0.08
N THR A 79 10.65 -34.50 -0.95
CA THR A 79 10.66 -35.96 -0.93
C THR A 79 11.63 -36.43 0.16
N ASP A 80 11.24 -37.44 0.95
CA ASP A 80 12.11 -38.14 1.93
C ASP A 80 13.22 -38.98 1.25
N LYS A 81 13.65 -38.57 0.06
CA LYS A 81 14.69 -39.23 -0.72
C LYS A 81 15.82 -38.23 -0.94
N PRO A 82 17.09 -38.66 -0.77
CA PRO A 82 18.23 -37.78 -0.93
C PRO A 82 18.21 -37.14 -2.32
N VAL A 83 18.21 -35.82 -2.35
CA VAL A 83 18.27 -35.04 -3.59
C VAL A 83 19.72 -34.64 -3.81
N TRP A 84 20.31 -35.09 -4.92
CA TRP A 84 21.68 -34.78 -5.33
C TRP A 84 22.80 -35.25 -4.38
N GLY A 85 22.51 -36.16 -3.44
CA GLY A 85 23.50 -36.77 -2.55
C GLY A 85 24.09 -35.85 -1.48
N LEU A 86 23.64 -34.60 -1.39
CA LEU A 86 24.09 -33.59 -0.42
C LEU A 86 23.00 -33.16 0.56
N PHE A 87 21.72 -33.40 0.23
CA PHE A 87 20.59 -32.96 1.03
C PHE A 87 19.60 -34.10 1.26
N ASP A 88 19.24 -34.31 2.52
CA ASP A 88 18.24 -35.30 2.95
C ASP A 88 16.83 -34.85 2.58
N LYS A 89 16.58 -33.53 2.61
CA LYS A 89 15.30 -32.93 2.21
C LYS A 89 15.52 -31.60 1.49
N LEU A 90 14.77 -31.38 0.42
CA LEU A 90 14.73 -30.12 -0.32
C LEU A 90 13.33 -29.53 -0.27
N GLN A 91 13.16 -28.38 0.37
CA GLN A 91 11.91 -27.63 0.37
C GLN A 91 12.01 -26.45 -0.60
N PHE A 92 11.03 -26.33 -1.49
CA PHE A 92 10.91 -25.20 -2.42
C PHE A 92 9.65 -24.41 -2.11
N ASN A 93 9.80 -23.10 -1.92
CA ASN A 93 8.68 -22.20 -1.70
C ASN A 93 8.69 -21.11 -2.78
N LEU A 94 7.56 -20.95 -3.48
CA LEU A 94 7.34 -19.86 -4.42
C LEU A 94 6.18 -19.01 -3.92
N ARG A 95 6.39 -17.70 -3.84
CA ARG A 95 5.36 -16.71 -3.52
C ARG A 95 5.29 -15.67 -4.61
N GLY A 96 4.07 -15.40 -5.08
CA GLY A 96 3.75 -14.28 -5.96
C GLY A 96 2.66 -13.42 -5.35
N ASP A 97 2.89 -12.12 -5.27
CA ASP A 97 1.92 -11.12 -4.81
C ASP A 97 1.62 -10.14 -5.96
N LEU A 98 0.33 -9.90 -6.22
CA LEU A 98 -0.16 -8.89 -7.15
C LEU A 98 -0.90 -7.82 -6.38
N LEU A 99 -0.59 -6.55 -6.66
CA LEU A 99 -1.19 -5.39 -6.02
C LEU A 99 -1.82 -4.46 -7.06
N PHE A 100 -3.04 -4.03 -6.77
CA PHE A 100 -3.76 -2.99 -7.51
C PHE A 100 -4.19 -1.93 -6.51
N MET A 101 -3.89 -0.67 -6.81
CA MET A 101 -4.11 0.47 -5.97
C MET A 101 -4.81 1.55 -6.78
N ASP A 102 -5.91 2.06 -6.24
CA ASP A 102 -6.62 3.18 -6.81
C ASP A 102 -6.76 4.30 -5.79
N VAL A 103 -6.63 5.54 -6.25
CA VAL A 103 -6.83 6.76 -5.46
C VAL A 103 -8.16 7.35 -5.90
N ILE A 104 -9.11 7.37 -4.98
CA ILE A 104 -10.48 7.80 -5.25
C ILE A 104 -10.59 9.28 -4.90
N ALA A 105 -11.28 10.04 -5.75
CA ALA A 105 -11.62 11.43 -5.46
C ALA A 105 -12.31 11.55 -4.10
N ALA A 106 -11.72 12.34 -3.19
CA ALA A 106 -12.29 12.56 -1.88
C ALA A 106 -13.34 13.69 -1.87
N ASP A 107 -13.24 14.63 -2.81
CA ASP A 107 -14.17 15.75 -3.03
C ASP A 107 -14.57 15.84 -4.52
N ASP A 108 -15.58 16.66 -4.85
CA ASP A 108 -15.97 16.92 -6.24
C ASP A 108 -14.80 17.56 -7.01
N THR A 109 -14.51 17.03 -8.20
CA THR A 109 -13.54 17.55 -9.17
C THR A 109 -13.64 19.08 -9.38
N ALA A 110 -14.83 19.67 -9.32
CA ALA A 110 -15.01 21.12 -9.45
C ALA A 110 -14.44 21.92 -8.26
N SER A 111 -14.38 21.31 -7.07
CA SER A 111 -13.86 21.91 -5.84
C SER A 111 -12.37 21.65 -5.60
N ASN A 112 -11.78 20.74 -6.38
CA ASN A 112 -10.40 20.31 -6.21
C ASN A 112 -9.64 20.26 -7.55
N SER A 113 -9.55 21.42 -8.22
CA SER A 113 -8.94 21.55 -9.56
C SER A 113 -7.46 21.21 -9.65
N ALA A 114 -6.75 21.10 -8.52
CA ALA A 114 -5.33 20.78 -8.44
C ALA A 114 -5.03 19.40 -7.83
N GLY A 115 -5.99 18.73 -7.20
CA GLY A 115 -5.70 17.76 -6.14
C GLY A 115 -6.04 16.30 -6.44
N ILE A 116 -5.85 15.88 -7.68
CA ILE A 116 -5.65 14.45 -7.96
C ILE A 116 -4.41 14.35 -8.84
N ASP A 117 -4.47 14.70 -10.13
CA ASP A 117 -3.49 14.37 -11.19
C ASP A 117 -1.98 14.55 -10.93
N THR A 118 -1.53 15.35 -9.94
CA THR A 118 -0.11 15.58 -9.67
C THR A 118 0.37 15.26 -8.25
N GLN A 119 -0.52 14.87 -7.32
CA GLN A 119 -0.17 14.75 -5.90
C GLN A 119 0.11 13.32 -5.41
N PHE A 120 -0.37 12.30 -6.13
CA PHE A 120 -0.22 10.90 -5.71
C PHE A 120 0.50 10.08 -6.78
N ILE A 121 1.13 8.98 -6.37
CA ILE A 121 1.74 8.03 -7.29
C ILE A 121 0.61 7.36 -8.08
N TYR A 122 0.41 7.82 -9.31
CA TYR A 122 -0.49 7.18 -10.26
C TYR A 122 0.21 5.95 -10.85
N GLY A 123 -0.37 4.78 -10.60
CA GLY A 123 -0.15 3.63 -11.47
C GLY A 123 -1.08 3.74 -12.66
N ASN A 124 -0.60 4.24 -13.80
CA ASN A 124 -1.30 4.06 -15.09
C ASN A 124 -1.15 2.62 -15.63
N SER A 125 -0.61 1.73 -14.80
CA SER A 125 -0.36 0.33 -15.09
C SER A 125 -1.56 -0.52 -14.68
N LEU A 126 -1.86 -1.56 -15.47
CA LEU A 126 -2.87 -2.55 -15.09
C LEU A 126 -2.50 -3.28 -13.78
N ILE A 127 -1.22 -3.30 -13.39
CA ILE A 127 -0.71 -3.91 -12.15
C ILE A 127 0.30 -2.94 -11.54
N ASP A 128 0.12 -2.56 -10.28
CA ASP A 128 0.96 -1.54 -9.63
C ASP A 128 2.20 -2.14 -8.96
N ALA A 129 2.10 -3.36 -8.46
CA ALA A 129 3.26 -4.08 -7.96
C ALA A 129 3.13 -5.58 -8.15
N VAL A 130 4.28 -6.20 -8.47
CA VAL A 130 4.47 -7.65 -8.48
C VAL A 130 5.64 -7.97 -7.57
N THR A 131 5.42 -8.82 -6.56
CA THR A 131 6.51 -9.36 -5.74
C THR A 131 6.64 -10.85 -5.97
N LEU A 132 7.85 -11.29 -6.33
CA LEU A 132 8.19 -12.70 -6.43
C LEU A 132 9.24 -13.04 -5.38
N GLN A 133 8.97 -14.07 -4.58
CA GLN A 133 9.89 -14.59 -3.58
C GLN A 133 10.10 -16.07 -3.79
N LEU A 134 11.36 -16.47 -3.83
CA LEU A 134 11.83 -17.84 -3.97
C LEU A 134 12.57 -18.24 -2.69
N GLY A 135 12.22 -19.39 -2.13
CA GLY A 135 12.89 -19.96 -0.96
C GLY A 135 13.30 -21.39 -1.21
N LEU A 136 14.55 -21.70 -0.89
CA LEU A 136 15.08 -23.06 -0.90
C LEU A 136 15.57 -23.37 0.52
N LEU A 137 15.11 -24.49 1.10
CA LEU A 137 15.64 -25.00 2.36
C LEU A 137 16.18 -26.41 2.11
N GLY A 138 17.46 -26.60 2.39
CA GLY A 138 18.11 -27.90 2.38
C GLY A 138 18.50 -28.29 3.80
N ASN A 139 18.17 -29.52 4.20
CA ASN A 139 18.68 -30.12 5.43
C ASN A 139 19.71 -31.21 5.08
N TYR A 140 20.75 -31.33 5.92
CA TYR A 140 21.84 -32.32 5.82
C TYR A 140 21.93 -33.15 7.10
#